data_AF-A0A3D5S5F1-F1
#
_entry.id   AF-A0A3D5S5F1-F1
#
_cell.length_a   1.000
_cell.length_b   1.000
_cell.length_c   1.000
_cell.angle_alpha   90.00
_cell.angle_beta   90.00
_cell.angle_gamma   90.00
#
_symmetry.space_group_name_H-M   'P 1'
#
loop_
_entity.id
_entity.type
_entity.pdbx_description
1 polymer ?
#
loop_
_entity_poly.entity_id
_entity_poly.type
_entity_poly.pdbx_seq_one_letter_code
_entity_poly.pdbx_strand_id
1 'polypeptide(L)'
;MKAEVVIIDVWVVHETIDDRGHLGGLVGVTSSKQDANIIAKDQGWYGGPGNIRKQKAISVGVDNGGSYKERVWLLDGKEPIDLDGKLKAKKEEIRKKALEKLDPEERAALGITD
;
A
#
# COMPACT_ATOMS: atom_id res chain seq x y z
N MET A 1 14.65 -23.54 -1.82
CA MET A 1 13.55 -22.57 -1.81
C MET A 1 12.67 -22.89 -0.63
N LYS A 2 12.62 -22.01 0.38
CA LYS A 2 11.75 -22.19 1.55
C LYS A 2 10.67 -21.13 1.46
N ALA A 3 9.41 -21.57 1.44
CA ALA A 3 8.26 -20.67 1.54
C ALA A 3 7.81 -20.66 3.00
N GLU A 4 7.70 -19.46 3.57
CA GLU A 4 7.09 -19.23 4.86
C GLU A 4 5.69 -18.66 4.63
N VAL A 5 4.69 -19.33 5.21
CA VAL A 5 3.29 -18.93 5.09
C VAL A 5 2.76 -18.69 6.48
N VAL A 6 2.31 -17.46 6.74
CA VAL A 6 1.79 -17.05 8.04
C VAL A 6 0.49 -16.29 7.89
N ILE A 7 -0.43 -16.51 8.83
CA ILE A 7 -1.66 -15.73 8.93
C ILE A 7 -1.37 -14.52 9.83
N ILE A 8 -1.53 -13.32 9.28
CA ILE A 8 -1.28 -12.06 9.97
C ILE A 8 -2.57 -11.27 10.14
N ASP A 9 -2.55 -10.36 11.10
CA ASP A 9 -3.57 -9.33 11.26
C ASP A 9 -3.16 -8.09 10.48
N VAL A 10 -4.09 -7.54 9.70
CA VAL A 10 -3.92 -6.29 8.96
C VAL A 10 -5.10 -5.36 9.19
N TRP A 11 -4.90 -4.08 8.94
CA TRP A 11 -5.89 -3.03 8.99
C TRP A 11 -6.21 -2.58 7.58
N VAL A 12 -7.47 -2.73 7.19
CA VAL A 12 -7.96 -2.44 5.86
C VAL A 12 -8.80 -1.18 5.93
N VAL A 13 -8.49 -0.23 5.06
CA VAL A 13 -9.16 1.07 4.97
C VAL A 13 -10.01 1.12 3.72
N HIS A 14 -11.30 1.32 3.90
CA HIS A 14 -12.24 1.58 2.81
C HIS A 14 -12.73 3.02 2.88
N GLU A 15 -13.15 3.55 1.74
CA GLU A 15 -13.90 4.81 1.71
C GLU A 15 -15.23 4.63 2.43
N THR A 16 -15.71 5.70 3.05
CA THR A 16 -17.09 5.78 3.55
C THR A 16 -17.89 6.63 2.57
N ILE A 17 -18.83 6.05 1.83
CA ILE A 17 -19.48 6.72 0.69
C ILE A 17 -20.78 7.45 1.03
N ASP A 18 -21.34 7.23 2.22
CA ASP A 18 -22.54 7.93 2.69
C ASP A 18 -22.60 8.07 4.21
N ASP A 19 -23.66 8.70 4.70
CA ASP A 19 -23.93 8.92 6.12
C ASP A 19 -24.31 7.66 6.89
N ARG A 20 -24.62 6.56 6.18
CA ARG A 20 -24.97 5.25 6.76
C ARG A 20 -23.76 4.35 6.95
N GLY A 21 -22.58 4.78 6.54
CA GLY A 21 -21.36 4.01 6.70
C GLY A 21 -21.18 2.92 5.65
N HIS A 22 -21.85 3.03 4.49
CA HIS A 22 -21.60 2.10 3.40
C HIS A 22 -20.15 2.25 2.91
N LEU A 23 -19.56 1.11 2.55
CA LEU A 23 -18.17 1.03 2.13
C LEU A 23 -18.05 1.32 0.63
N GLY A 24 -17.11 2.17 0.28
CA GLY A 24 -16.67 2.40 -1.10
C GLY A 24 -15.46 1.56 -1.47
N GLY A 25 -14.55 2.17 -2.24
CA GLY A 25 -13.33 1.51 -2.70
C GLY A 25 -12.36 1.17 -1.56
N LEU A 26 -11.50 0.19 -1.81
CA LEU A 26 -10.35 -0.09 -0.95
C LEU A 26 -9.32 1.04 -1.14
N VAL A 27 -9.00 1.76 -0.05
CA VAL A 27 -8.00 2.83 -0.05
C VAL A 27 -6.61 2.29 0.21
N GLY A 28 -6.48 1.38 1.18
CA GLY A 28 -5.18 0.84 1.57
C GLY A 28 -5.24 -0.23 2.64
N VAL A 29 -4.12 -0.92 2.83
CA VAL A 29 -3.96 -1.97 3.83
C VAL A 29 -2.63 -1.79 4.56
N THR A 30 -2.67 -1.85 5.89
CA THR A 30 -1.50 -1.63 6.74
C THR A 30 -1.37 -2.72 7.81
N SER A 31 -0.17 -2.90 8.34
CA SER A 31 0.08 -3.74 9.52
C SER A 31 -0.24 -3.00 10.83
N SER A 32 -0.21 -1.66 10.81
CA SER A 32 -0.42 -0.81 11.98
C SER A 32 -1.77 -0.07 11.95
N LYS A 33 -2.49 -0.10 13.09
CA LYS A 33 -3.72 0.68 13.26
C LYS A 33 -3.47 2.19 13.12
N GLN A 34 -2.31 2.65 13.56
CA GLN A 34 -1.95 4.07 13.48
C GLN A 34 -1.83 4.52 12.03
N ASP A 35 -1.19 3.72 11.18
CA ASP A 35 -1.05 4.03 9.75
C ASP A 35 -2.39 3.94 9.04
N ALA A 36 -3.25 2.99 9.43
CA ALA A 36 -4.62 2.93 8.92
C ALA A 36 -5.42 4.20 9.26
N ASN A 37 -5.24 4.77 10.47
CA ASN A 37 -5.88 6.04 10.83
C ASN A 37 -5.37 7.22 10.00
N ILE A 38 -4.07 7.23 9.65
CA ILE A 38 -3.47 8.25 8.79
C ILE A 38 -4.06 8.15 7.38
N ILE A 39 -4.12 6.93 6.82
CA ILE A 39 -4.68 6.69 5.49
C ILE A 39 -6.17 6.99 5.45
N ALA A 40 -6.92 6.64 6.49
CA ALA A 40 -8.36 6.87 6.55
C ALA A 40 -8.73 8.35 6.64
N LYS A 41 -7.80 9.24 6.97
CA LYS A 41 -8.09 10.67 7.08
C LYS A 41 -8.59 11.23 5.75
N ASP A 42 -9.70 11.96 5.81
CA ASP A 42 -10.34 12.60 4.65
C ASP A 42 -10.84 11.61 3.56
N GLN A 43 -10.98 10.32 3.89
CA GLN A 43 -11.46 9.25 2.96
C GLN A 43 -12.92 8.85 3.19
N GLY A 44 -13.65 9.60 3.99
CA GLY A 44 -15.05 9.35 4.31
C GLY A 44 -15.99 10.43 3.79
N TRP A 45 -17.28 10.19 3.98
CA TRP A 45 -18.35 11.09 3.59
C TRP A 45 -18.14 12.50 4.17
N TYR A 46 -18.28 13.53 3.34
CA TYR A 46 -17.98 14.94 3.67
C TYR A 46 -16.58 15.17 4.28
N GLY A 47 -15.57 14.44 3.82
CA GLY A 47 -14.20 14.57 4.35
C GLY A 47 -14.04 13.96 5.75
N GLY A 48 -14.99 13.14 6.19
CA GLY A 48 -14.85 12.34 7.39
C GLY A 48 -13.75 11.28 7.26
N PRO A 49 -13.48 10.50 8.31
CA PRO A 49 -12.58 9.36 8.21
C PRO A 49 -13.23 8.21 7.41
N GLY A 50 -12.40 7.52 6.64
CA GLY A 50 -12.73 6.24 6.01
C GLY A 50 -12.97 5.15 7.05
N ASN A 51 -13.54 4.04 6.60
CA ASN A 51 -13.84 2.90 7.45
C ASN A 51 -12.59 2.02 7.65
N ILE A 52 -12.20 1.80 8.90
CA ILE A 52 -11.05 0.97 9.26
C ILE A 52 -11.54 -0.34 9.86
N ARG A 53 -11.08 -1.47 9.31
CA ARG A 53 -11.40 -2.80 9.84
C ARG A 53 -10.15 -3.64 10.02
N LYS A 54 -10.13 -4.43 11.09
CA LYS A 54 -9.11 -5.45 11.27
C LYS A 54 -9.53 -6.70 10.51
N GLN A 55 -8.67 -7.20 9.61
CA GLN A 55 -8.91 -8.41 8.84
C GLN A 55 -7.69 -9.33 8.93
N LYS A 56 -7.93 -10.62 8.67
CA LYS A 56 -6.86 -11.60 8.52
C LYS A 56 -6.35 -11.57 7.08
N ALA A 57 -5.04 -11.69 6.93
CA ALA A 57 -4.36 -11.81 5.64
C ALA A 57 -3.36 -12.97 5.69
N ILE A 58 -3.03 -13.51 4.52
CA ILE A 58 -1.98 -14.51 4.34
C ILE A 58 -0.75 -13.78 3.83
N SER A 59 0.35 -13.81 4.60
CA SER A 59 1.66 -13.42 4.10
C SER A 59 2.43 -14.65 3.64
N VAL A 60 2.92 -14.61 2.41
CA VAL A 60 3.81 -15.62 1.84
C VAL A 60 5.15 -14.99 1.55
N GLY A 61 6.15 -15.37 2.35
CA GLY A 61 7.54 -15.04 2.15
C GLY A 61 8.25 -16.14 1.38
N VAL A 62 8.90 -15.81 0.26
CA VAL A 62 9.73 -16.76 -0.49
C VAL A 62 11.18 -16.28 -0.45
N ASP A 63 12.06 -17.12 0.10
CA ASP A 63 13.51 -16.92 0.02
C ASP A 63 14.10 -17.69 -1.18
N ASN A 64 14.61 -16.91 -2.14
CA ASN A 64 15.34 -17.39 -3.31
C ASN A 64 16.84 -17.05 -3.19
N GLY A 65 17.51 -17.63 -2.19
CA GLY A 65 18.97 -17.59 -2.10
C GLY A 65 19.52 -16.18 -1.90
N GLY A 66 18.87 -15.38 -1.04
CA GLY A 66 19.27 -14.01 -0.72
C GLY A 66 18.34 -12.92 -1.26
N SER A 67 17.28 -13.30 -1.99
CA SER A 67 16.19 -12.39 -2.37
C SER A 67 14.89 -12.83 -1.72
N TYR A 68 14.49 -12.14 -0.66
CA TYR A 68 13.20 -12.33 0.01
C TYR A 68 12.10 -11.56 -0.74
N LYS A 69 11.05 -12.27 -1.17
CA LYS A 69 9.84 -11.67 -1.72
C LYS A 69 8.66 -11.99 -0.80
N GLU A 70 8.10 -10.95 -0.20
CA GLU A 70 6.85 -11.01 0.53
C GLU A 70 5.69 -10.64 -0.38
N ARG A 71 4.62 -11.42 -0.34
CA ARG A 71 3.34 -11.08 -0.93
C ARG A 71 2.26 -11.32 0.10
N VAL A 72 1.30 -10.41 0.18
CA VAL A 72 0.22 -10.46 1.17
C VAL A 72 -1.10 -10.54 0.42
N TRP A 73 -1.99 -11.43 0.83
CA TRP A 73 -3.35 -11.55 0.30
C TRP A 73 -4.36 -11.38 1.42
N LEU A 74 -5.37 -10.55 1.20
CA LEU A 74 -6.58 -10.60 2.04
C LEU A 74 -7.30 -11.93 1.81
N LEU A 75 -7.94 -12.48 2.85
CA LEU A 75 -8.63 -13.78 2.72
C LEU A 75 -9.79 -13.75 1.71
N ASP A 76 -10.40 -12.60 1.51
CA ASP A 76 -11.46 -12.34 0.53
C ASP A 76 -10.92 -11.75 -0.79
N GLY A 77 -9.61 -11.49 -0.88
CA GLY A 77 -8.94 -10.90 -2.02
C GLY A 77 -8.46 -11.93 -3.04
N LYS A 78 -8.65 -11.63 -4.33
CA LYS A 78 -8.15 -12.48 -5.44
C LYS A 78 -6.71 -12.17 -5.84
N GLU A 79 -6.21 -10.99 -5.46
CA GLU A 79 -4.91 -10.46 -5.85
C GLU A 79 -4.06 -10.09 -4.63
N PRO A 80 -2.72 -10.15 -4.74
CA PRO A 80 -1.85 -9.70 -3.67
C PRO A 80 -1.94 -8.19 -3.49
N ILE A 81 -1.98 -7.76 -2.25
CA ILE A 81 -2.03 -6.35 -1.84
C ILE A 81 -0.64 -5.83 -1.47
N ASP A 82 -0.42 -4.54 -1.68
CA ASP A 82 0.75 -3.83 -1.17
C ASP A 82 0.52 -3.44 0.30
N LEU A 83 1.11 -4.22 1.20
CA LEU A 83 1.05 -3.94 2.63
C LEU A 83 1.99 -2.78 3.00
N ASP A 84 1.47 -1.81 3.73
CA ASP A 84 2.21 -0.63 4.24
C ASP A 84 2.78 0.29 3.15
N GLY A 85 2.26 0.21 1.91
CA GLY A 85 2.75 1.05 0.81
C GLY A 85 4.23 0.84 0.48
N LYS A 86 4.81 -0.32 0.83
CA LYS A 86 6.23 -0.63 0.57
C LYS A 86 6.54 -0.51 -0.92
N LEU A 87 5.60 -0.84 -1.80
CA LEU A 87 5.76 -0.64 -3.24
C LEU A 87 5.76 0.85 -3.60
N LYS A 88 4.94 1.68 -2.95
CA LYS A 88 4.94 3.14 -3.15
C LYS A 88 6.25 3.77 -2.69
N ALA A 89 6.73 3.46 -1.49
CA ALA A 89 8.02 3.94 -0.99
C ALA A 89 9.18 3.49 -1.90
N LYS A 90 9.16 2.24 -2.37
CA LYS A 90 10.14 1.71 -3.32
C LYS A 90 10.04 2.37 -4.70
N LYS A 91 8.83 2.67 -5.19
CA LYS A 91 8.62 3.40 -6.46
C LYS A 91 9.10 4.84 -6.35
N GLU A 92 8.89 5.51 -5.22
CA GLU A 92 9.41 6.85 -4.95
C GLU A 92 10.93 6.85 -4.84
N GLU A 93 11.52 5.84 -4.19
CA GLU A 93 12.98 5.67 -4.14
C GLU A 93 13.57 5.42 -5.53
N ILE A 94 12.95 4.54 -6.34
CA ILE A 94 13.35 4.30 -7.73
C ILE A 94 13.18 5.56 -8.56
N ARG A 95 12.07 6.29 -8.41
CA ARG A 95 11.83 7.56 -9.10
C ARG A 95 12.90 8.58 -8.72
N LYS A 96 13.24 8.71 -7.44
CA LYS A 96 14.28 9.63 -6.97
C LYS A 96 15.65 9.26 -7.52
N LYS A 97 16.03 7.97 -7.48
CA LYS A 97 17.27 7.48 -8.09
C LYS A 97 17.30 7.64 -9.61
N ALA A 98 16.17 7.48 -10.28
CA ALA A 98 16.05 7.70 -11.73
C ALA A 98 16.19 9.19 -12.07
N LEU A 99 15.57 10.07 -11.29
CA LEU A 99 15.70 11.52 -11.43
C LEU A 99 17.13 11.99 -11.16
N GLU A 100 17.80 11.46 -10.14
CA GLU A 100 19.20 11.76 -9.82
C GLU A 100 20.19 11.31 -10.92
N LYS A 101 19.79 10.34 -11.76
CA LYS A 101 20.59 9.86 -12.88
C LYS A 101 20.30 10.57 -14.21
N LEU A 102 19.23 11.37 -14.28
CA LEU A 102 18.90 12.14 -15.48
C LEU A 102 19.77 13.40 -15.53
N ASP A 103 20.40 13.61 -16.67
CA ASP A 103 21.20 14.82 -16.92
C ASP A 103 20.29 16.06 -17.05
N PRO A 104 20.82 17.27 -16.84
CA PRO A 104 20.04 18.51 -16.89
C PRO A 104 19.29 18.71 -18.22
N GLU A 105 19.89 18.28 -19.34
CA GLU A 105 19.26 18.34 -20.67
C GLU A 105 18.10 17.33 -20.80
N GLU A 106 18.21 16.15 -20.19
CA GLU A 106 17.16 15.13 -20.19
C GLU A 106 15.99 15.52 -19.27
N ARG A 107 16.27 16.17 -18.14
CA ARG A 107 15.23 16.73 -17.27
C ARG A 107 14.44 17.84 -17.95
N ALA A 108 15.12 18.70 -18.70
CA ALA A 108 14.50 19.76 -19.49
C ALA A 108 13.64 19.18 -20.64
N ALA A 109 14.13 18.14 -21.33
CA ALA A 109 13.37 17.45 -22.37
C ALA A 109 12.11 16.74 -21.84
N LEU A 110 12.14 16.29 -20.57
CA LEU A 110 10.99 15.69 -19.89
C LEU A 110 10.06 16.72 -19.21
N GLY A 111 10.36 18.02 -19.29
CA GLY A 111 9.55 19.08 -18.69
C GLY A 111 9.52 19.05 -17.15
N ILE A 112 10.55 18.47 -16.52
CA ILE A 112 10.67 18.38 -15.07
C ILE A 112 11.46 19.61 -14.58
N THR A 113 10.76 20.65 -14.16
CA THR A 113 11.33 21.82 -13.46
C THR A 113 11.13 21.67 -11.96
N ASP A 114 12.22 21.81 -11.20
CA ASP A 114 12.26 21.81 -9.73
C ASP A 114 11.40 22.93 -9.12
#